data_AF-A0A369VWS9-F1
#
_entry.id   AF-A0A369VWS9-F1
#
_cell.length_a   1.000
_cell.length_b   1.000
_cell.length_c   1.000
_cell.angle_alpha   90.00
_cell.angle_beta   90.00
_cell.angle_gamma   90.00
#
_symmetry.space_group_name_H-M   'P 1'
#
loop_
_entity.id
_entity.type
_entity.pdbx_description
1 polymer ?
#
loop_
_entity_poly.entity_id
_entity_poly.type
_entity_poly.pdbx_seq_one_letter_code
_entity_poly.pdbx_strand_id
1 'polypeptide(L)'
;MSNKNLLAEIAKSKNSYCWFASPDFATPTRYTNSLYGPHREGCDPFQEGEIVRVYTFSHIPASTITNRSRDHGARGKAPINFPPFRQFHVRDGELVEVGRSHWKGDLATGHFSADHGRLTDRLGMALLMISEKYTLKFNWRGYSYRDEMAGDALAHLVKVALRFHEAKGNNPFSFYTTTIYNEVLRHHEKETRERDIRDDLLFMMGKTPSITRQLADPKPTPGKRGRPKKIRPEGAQIAA
;
A
#
# COMPACT_ATOMS: atom_id res chain seq x y z
N MET A 1 -11.80 -16.82 9.26
CA MET A 1 -12.53 -15.76 8.51
C MET A 1 -12.37 -16.03 7.02
N SER A 2 -13.43 -16.01 6.22
CA SER A 2 -13.35 -16.23 4.76
C SER A 2 -12.93 -14.96 4.02
N ASN A 3 -12.46 -15.08 2.78
CA ASN A 3 -12.14 -13.93 1.92
C ASN A 3 -13.34 -13.00 1.70
N LYS A 4 -14.54 -13.57 1.54
CA LYS A 4 -15.78 -12.78 1.42
C LYS A 4 -16.03 -11.91 2.65
N ASN A 5 -15.81 -12.45 3.85
CA ASN A 5 -15.97 -11.70 5.09
C ASN A 5 -14.91 -10.61 5.23
N LEU A 6 -13.65 -10.89 4.87
CA LEU A 6 -12.60 -9.87 4.86
C LEU A 6 -12.91 -8.72 3.91
N LEU A 7 -13.36 -9.01 2.68
CA LEU A 7 -13.78 -7.98 1.72
C LEU A 7 -14.90 -7.11 2.28
N ALA A 8 -15.91 -7.72 2.91
CA ALA A 8 -17.01 -6.97 3.52
C ALA A 8 -16.52 -6.05 4.65
N GLU A 9 -15.60 -6.52 5.49
CA GLU A 9 -15.03 -5.71 6.58
C GLU A 9 -14.10 -4.59 6.07
N ILE A 10 -13.34 -4.85 5.00
CA ILE A 10 -12.57 -3.80 4.30
C ILE A 10 -13.51 -2.74 3.74
N ALA A 11 -14.59 -3.14 3.07
CA ALA A 11 -15.57 -2.22 2.51
C ALA A 11 -16.20 -1.36 3.61
N LYS A 12 -16.64 -1.96 4.73
CA LYS A 12 -17.15 -1.22 5.89
C LYS A 12 -16.13 -0.23 6.45
N SER A 13 -14.88 -0.66 6.59
CA SER A 13 -13.80 0.19 7.09
C SER A 13 -13.55 1.37 6.14
N LYS A 14 -13.46 1.14 4.83
CA LYS A 14 -13.32 2.21 3.82
C LYS A 14 -14.52 3.16 3.82
N ASN A 15 -15.73 2.62 3.89
CA ASN A 15 -16.96 3.39 3.87
C ASN A 15 -17.07 4.34 5.07
N SER A 16 -16.40 4.05 6.20
CA SER A 16 -16.33 4.97 7.34
C SER A 16 -15.55 6.27 7.06
N TYR A 17 -14.73 6.31 6.01
CA TYR A 17 -14.02 7.50 5.53
C TYR A 17 -14.79 8.20 4.39
N CYS A 18 -15.94 7.67 3.98
CA CYS A 18 -16.61 8.09 2.76
C CYS A 18 -17.95 8.75 3.08
N TRP A 19 -18.32 9.70 2.23
CA TRP A 19 -19.66 10.23 2.18
C TRP A 19 -20.45 9.53 1.06
N PHE A 20 -21.71 9.24 1.32
CA PHE A 20 -22.67 8.70 0.35
C PHE A 20 -23.99 9.45 0.46
N ALA A 21 -24.65 9.69 -0.67
CA ALA A 21 -25.96 10.34 -0.71
C ALA A 21 -27.07 9.49 -0.06
N SER A 22 -26.94 8.16 -0.15
CA SER A 22 -27.78 7.16 0.53
C SER A 22 -26.90 6.00 0.99
N PRO A 23 -27.20 5.34 2.11
CA PRO A 23 -26.54 4.10 2.52
C PRO A 23 -26.53 3.00 1.45
N ASP A 24 -27.52 2.98 0.56
CA ASP A 24 -27.61 1.97 -0.52
C ASP A 24 -26.47 2.09 -1.52
N PHE A 25 -25.91 3.29 -1.67
CA PHE A 25 -24.74 3.53 -2.51
C PHE A 25 -23.43 3.15 -1.80
N ALA A 26 -23.44 2.56 -0.62
CA ALA A 26 -22.19 2.15 0.03
C ALA A 26 -21.53 0.93 -0.66
N THR A 27 -22.31 0.14 -1.41
CA THR A 27 -21.86 -1.06 -2.11
C THR A 27 -21.88 -0.86 -3.63
N PRO A 28 -20.71 -0.71 -4.28
CA PRO A 28 -20.66 -0.55 -5.73
C PRO A 28 -20.87 -1.88 -6.45
N THR A 29 -21.49 -1.82 -7.62
CA THR A 29 -21.69 -2.95 -8.52
C THR A 29 -20.44 -3.20 -9.37
N ARG A 30 -19.77 -2.13 -9.81
CA ARG A 30 -18.59 -2.20 -10.69
C ARG A 30 -17.48 -1.26 -10.22
N TYR A 31 -16.25 -1.72 -10.44
CA TYR A 31 -15.04 -0.96 -10.17
C TYR A 31 -14.34 -0.61 -11.49
N THR A 32 -13.93 0.64 -11.66
CA THR A 32 -13.15 1.10 -12.81
C THR A 32 -12.13 2.15 -12.41
N ASN A 33 -11.09 2.32 -13.23
CA ASN A 33 -10.10 3.38 -13.05
C ASN A 33 -10.36 4.60 -13.93
N SER A 34 -11.34 4.52 -14.84
CA SER A 34 -11.72 5.63 -15.72
C SER A 34 -13.22 5.62 -15.99
N LEU A 35 -13.81 6.82 -16.05
CA LEU A 35 -15.18 7.05 -16.55
C LEU A 35 -15.23 6.84 -18.06
N TYR A 36 -14.17 7.28 -18.74
CA TYR A 36 -13.93 7.08 -20.16
C TYR A 36 -12.78 6.10 -20.26
N GLY A 37 -13.06 4.81 -20.12
CA GLY A 37 -12.06 3.81 -20.49
C GLY A 37 -11.59 4.08 -21.92
N PRO A 38 -10.35 3.76 -22.31
CA PRO A 38 -10.04 3.72 -23.73
C PRO A 38 -11.13 2.87 -24.40
N HIS A 39 -11.64 3.30 -25.56
CA HIS A 39 -12.50 2.51 -26.44
C HIS A 39 -11.77 1.20 -26.83
N ARG A 40 -11.57 0.31 -25.88
CA ARG A 40 -11.09 -1.04 -26.08
C ARG A 40 -12.33 -1.82 -26.41
N GLU A 41 -12.35 -2.38 -27.61
CA GLU A 41 -13.33 -3.37 -28.03
C GLU A 41 -13.53 -4.38 -26.90
N GLY A 42 -14.77 -4.49 -26.38
CA GLY A 42 -15.13 -5.38 -25.28
C GLY A 42 -15.37 -4.74 -23.89
N CYS A 43 -15.41 -3.41 -23.74
CA CYS A 43 -15.97 -2.81 -22.52
C CYS A 43 -17.47 -2.57 -22.68
N ASP A 44 -18.27 -3.35 -21.96
CA ASP A 44 -19.72 -3.17 -21.92
C ASP A 44 -20.08 -1.78 -21.39
N PRO A 45 -21.03 -1.08 -22.03
CA PRO A 45 -21.52 0.21 -21.56
C PRO A 45 -22.09 0.06 -20.14
N PHE A 46 -22.06 1.16 -19.38
CA PHE A 46 -22.68 1.17 -18.05
C PHE A 46 -24.18 0.94 -18.19
N GLN A 47 -24.72 0.07 -17.35
CA GLN A 47 -26.14 -0.27 -17.37
C GLN A 47 -26.93 0.67 -16.47
N GLU A 48 -28.20 0.90 -16.80
CA GLU A 48 -29.11 1.71 -15.99
C GLU A 48 -29.23 1.14 -14.56
N GLY A 49 -29.17 2.00 -13.54
CA GLY A 49 -29.18 1.58 -12.13
C GLY A 49 -27.86 1.02 -11.61
N GLU A 50 -26.81 0.96 -12.44
CA GLU A 50 -25.50 0.48 -12.00
C GLU A 50 -24.80 1.50 -11.11
N ILE A 51 -24.17 1.00 -10.04
CA ILE A 51 -23.36 1.81 -9.13
C ILE A 51 -21.88 1.59 -9.48
N VAL A 52 -21.27 2.60 -10.07
CA VAL A 52 -19.90 2.54 -10.61
C VAL A 52 -18.94 3.30 -9.69
N ARG A 53 -17.95 2.60 -9.14
CA ARG A 53 -16.86 3.22 -8.38
C ARG A 53 -15.67 3.49 -9.29
N VAL A 54 -15.30 4.76 -9.41
CA VAL A 54 -14.16 5.21 -10.22
C VAL A 54 -13.02 5.68 -9.32
N TYR A 55 -11.87 5.02 -9.42
CA TYR A 55 -10.66 5.46 -8.73
C TYR A 55 -10.10 6.73 -9.36
N THR A 56 -10.01 7.81 -8.58
CA THR A 56 -9.56 9.12 -9.07
C THR A 56 -9.05 10.00 -7.93
N PHE A 57 -8.02 10.80 -8.22
CA PHE A 57 -7.41 11.77 -7.30
C PHE A 57 -8.02 13.17 -7.41
N SER A 58 -9.06 13.36 -8.23
CA SER A 58 -9.60 14.68 -8.58
C SER A 58 -10.13 15.48 -7.37
N HIS A 59 -10.66 14.81 -6.35
CA HIS A 59 -11.20 15.46 -5.14
C HIS A 59 -10.17 15.59 -4.01
N ILE A 60 -8.96 15.05 -4.18
CA ILE A 60 -7.93 15.10 -3.16
C ILE A 60 -7.17 16.44 -3.29
N PRO A 61 -7.05 17.22 -2.21
CA PRO A 61 -6.35 18.50 -2.25
C PRO A 61 -4.86 18.31 -2.50
N ALA A 62 -4.23 19.35 -3.05
CA ALA A 62 -2.78 19.41 -3.15
C ALA A 62 -2.16 19.51 -1.75
N SER A 63 -1.01 18.88 -1.55
CA SER A 63 -0.25 18.98 -0.31
C SER A 63 0.99 19.83 -0.53
N THR A 64 1.37 20.57 0.51
CA THR A 64 2.65 21.29 0.57
C THR A 64 3.84 20.33 0.68
N ILE A 65 3.61 19.13 1.23
CA ILE A 65 4.64 18.10 1.38
C ILE A 65 4.78 17.34 0.07
N THR A 66 5.95 17.43 -0.56
CA THR A 66 6.25 16.65 -1.78
C THR A 66 6.26 15.15 -1.44
N ASN A 67 5.26 14.41 -1.91
CA ASN A 67 5.34 12.95 -1.91
C ASN A 67 6.16 12.47 -3.11
N ARG A 68 7.01 11.45 -2.92
CA ARG A 68 7.73 10.78 -3.99
C ARG A 68 6.95 9.56 -4.50
N SER A 69 5.64 9.72 -4.71
CA SER A 69 4.82 8.62 -5.21
C SER A 69 5.22 8.25 -6.64
N ARG A 70 5.29 6.95 -6.91
CA ARG A 70 5.46 6.42 -8.28
C ARG A 70 4.22 6.71 -9.13
N ASP A 71 3.04 6.70 -8.52
CA ASP A 71 1.78 7.01 -9.17
C ASP A 71 1.69 8.52 -9.48
N HIS A 72 1.58 8.84 -10.77
CA HIS A 72 1.48 10.21 -11.25
C HIS A 72 0.26 10.94 -10.68
N GLY A 73 -0.88 10.27 -10.52
CA GLY A 73 -2.11 10.87 -9.98
C GLY A 73 -1.99 11.26 -8.50
N ALA A 74 -1.15 10.55 -7.76
CA ALA A 74 -0.91 10.78 -6.35
C ALA A 74 0.14 11.88 -6.08
N ARG A 75 0.95 12.28 -7.06
CA ARG A 75 2.05 13.23 -6.84
C ARG A 75 1.52 14.59 -6.41
N GLY A 76 2.09 15.14 -5.34
CA GLY A 76 1.70 16.45 -4.80
C GLY A 76 0.30 16.49 -4.19
N LYS A 77 -0.32 15.34 -3.92
CA LYS A 77 -1.61 15.22 -3.23
C LYS A 77 -1.43 14.92 -1.75
N ALA A 78 -2.45 15.24 -0.95
CA ALA A 78 -2.51 14.88 0.46
C ALA A 78 -2.27 13.37 0.68
N PRO A 79 -1.59 12.97 1.79
CA PRO A 79 -1.47 11.57 2.14
C PRO A 79 -2.85 10.98 2.44
N ILE A 80 -3.07 9.74 2.00
CA ILE A 80 -4.35 9.05 2.08
C ILE A 80 -4.15 7.59 2.49
N ASN A 81 -5.19 7.03 3.11
CA ASN A 81 -5.15 5.71 3.74
C ASN A 81 -5.39 4.60 2.71
N PHE A 82 -6.20 4.87 1.69
CA PHE A 82 -6.52 3.95 0.61
C PHE A 82 -6.71 4.69 -0.74
N PRO A 83 -6.70 3.97 -1.87
CA PRO A 83 -6.90 4.56 -3.20
C PRO A 83 -8.19 5.39 -3.26
N PRO A 84 -8.11 6.67 -3.64
CA PRO A 84 -9.25 7.56 -3.58
C PRO A 84 -10.21 7.26 -4.73
N PHE A 85 -11.50 7.43 -4.49
CA PHE A 85 -12.53 7.16 -5.49
C PHE A 85 -13.69 8.15 -5.41
N ARG A 86 -14.40 8.27 -6.53
CA ARG A 86 -15.74 8.83 -6.63
C ARG A 86 -16.69 7.75 -7.09
N GLN A 87 -17.94 7.84 -6.70
CA GLN A 87 -18.95 6.85 -7.00
C GLN A 87 -20.12 7.51 -7.72
N PHE A 88 -20.56 6.87 -8.80
CA PHE A 88 -21.59 7.37 -9.68
C PHE A 88 -22.72 6.35 -9.78
N HIS A 89 -23.94 6.85 -9.86
CA HIS A 89 -25.12 6.06 -10.15
C HIS A 89 -25.61 6.44 -11.54
N VAL A 90 -25.81 5.45 -12.39
CA VAL A 90 -26.34 5.64 -13.74
C VAL A 90 -27.85 5.89 -13.63
N ARG A 91 -28.29 7.10 -13.97
CA ARG A 91 -29.71 7.46 -14.09
C ARG A 91 -29.98 8.07 -15.45
N ASP A 92 -30.94 7.53 -16.17
CA ASP A 92 -31.39 8.06 -17.46
C ASP A 92 -30.21 8.23 -18.46
N GLY A 93 -29.22 7.33 -18.40
CA GLY A 93 -28.00 7.42 -19.19
C GLY A 93 -26.96 8.46 -18.73
N GLU A 94 -27.20 9.18 -17.63
CA GLU A 94 -26.28 10.13 -17.02
C GLU A 94 -25.61 9.58 -15.75
N LEU A 95 -24.39 10.03 -15.47
CA LEU A 95 -23.63 9.63 -14.29
C LEU A 95 -23.77 10.67 -13.17
N VAL A 96 -24.60 10.35 -12.18
CA VAL A 96 -24.83 11.21 -11.00
C VAL A 96 -23.84 10.85 -9.89
N GLU A 97 -23.06 11.80 -9.38
CA GLU A 97 -22.12 11.56 -8.25
C GLU A 97 -22.92 11.30 -6.97
N VAL A 98 -22.81 10.06 -6.45
CA VAL A 98 -23.54 9.59 -5.25
C VAL A 98 -22.64 9.28 -4.07
N GLY A 99 -21.32 9.33 -4.25
CA GLY A 99 -20.39 9.10 -3.16
C GLY A 99 -18.97 9.56 -3.44
N ARG A 100 -18.26 9.92 -2.37
CA ARG A 100 -16.90 10.45 -2.42
C ARG A 100 -16.06 9.90 -1.28
N SER A 101 -14.85 9.44 -1.58
CA SER A 101 -13.92 8.96 -0.56
C SER A 101 -13.27 10.11 0.23
N HIS A 102 -12.85 9.85 1.46
CA HIS A 102 -12.15 10.80 2.33
C HIS A 102 -12.90 12.15 2.48
N TRP A 103 -14.22 12.10 2.60
CA TRP A 103 -15.08 13.27 2.63
C TRP A 103 -15.98 13.24 3.86
N LYS A 104 -16.04 14.37 4.58
CA LYS A 104 -16.84 14.53 5.78
C LYS A 104 -17.85 15.67 5.59
N GLY A 105 -19.12 15.38 5.86
CA GLY A 105 -20.24 16.29 5.63
C GLY A 105 -20.82 16.16 4.22
N ASP A 106 -21.72 17.08 3.86
CA ASP A 106 -22.46 17.02 2.60
C ASP A 106 -21.60 17.36 1.38
N LEU A 107 -22.12 17.11 0.18
CA LEU A 107 -21.41 17.38 -1.07
C LEU A 107 -21.08 18.87 -1.24
N ALA A 108 -21.97 19.76 -0.79
CA ALA A 108 -21.85 21.21 -0.98
C ALA A 108 -20.99 21.89 0.10
N THR A 109 -21.13 21.49 1.36
CA THR A 109 -20.52 22.16 2.52
C THR A 109 -19.42 21.33 3.20
N GLY A 110 -19.29 20.06 2.81
CA GLY A 110 -18.31 19.16 3.39
C GLY A 110 -16.87 19.50 3.00
N HIS A 111 -15.95 18.77 3.61
CA HIS A 111 -14.52 18.95 3.38
C HIS A 111 -13.80 17.60 3.30
N PHE A 112 -12.63 17.65 2.67
CA PHE A 112 -11.71 16.52 2.65
C PHE A 112 -11.18 16.24 4.06
N SER A 113 -11.19 14.96 4.46
CA SER A 113 -10.59 14.51 5.72
C SER A 113 -10.09 13.08 5.58
N ALA A 114 -8.82 12.85 5.90
CA ALA A 114 -8.21 11.52 5.85
C ALA A 114 -8.32 10.73 7.16
N ASP A 115 -8.68 11.40 8.27
CA ASP A 115 -8.46 10.86 9.62
C ASP A 115 -9.75 10.45 10.36
N HIS A 116 -10.93 10.81 9.84
CA HIS A 116 -12.20 10.62 10.57
C HIS A 116 -12.75 9.18 10.52
N GLY A 117 -12.22 8.33 9.65
CA GLY A 117 -12.67 6.95 9.54
C GLY A 117 -12.01 6.02 10.55
N ARG A 118 -12.47 4.77 10.58
CA ARG A 118 -11.98 3.75 11.51
C ARG A 118 -11.88 2.38 10.84
N LEU A 119 -10.93 1.58 11.31
CA LEU A 119 -10.90 0.15 11.03
C LEU A 119 -11.99 -0.55 11.83
N THR A 120 -12.66 -1.56 11.29
CA THR A 120 -13.57 -2.38 12.10
C THR A 120 -12.78 -3.29 13.05
N ASP A 121 -13.31 -3.54 14.25
CA ASP A 121 -12.66 -4.40 15.25
C ASP A 121 -12.44 -5.82 14.71
N ARG A 122 -13.37 -6.32 13.88
CA ARG A 122 -13.26 -7.63 13.24
C ARG A 122 -12.10 -7.67 12.24
N LEU A 123 -11.91 -6.60 11.46
CA LEU A 123 -10.76 -6.50 10.57
C LEU A 123 -9.47 -6.40 11.40
N GLY A 124 -9.44 -5.55 12.44
CA GLY A 124 -8.29 -5.42 13.34
C GLY A 124 -7.87 -6.76 13.95
N MET A 125 -8.82 -7.51 14.49
CA MET A 125 -8.58 -8.85 15.02
C MET A 125 -8.04 -9.80 13.96
N ALA A 126 -8.60 -9.77 12.74
CA ALA A 126 -8.11 -10.61 11.66
C ALA A 126 -6.66 -10.26 11.28
N LEU A 127 -6.30 -8.98 11.20
CA LEU A 127 -4.92 -8.56 10.90
C LEU A 127 -3.94 -9.01 12.00
N LEU A 128 -4.33 -8.89 13.27
CA LEU A 128 -3.54 -9.39 14.42
C LEU A 128 -3.29 -10.89 14.29
N MET A 129 -4.34 -11.69 14.10
CA MET A 129 -4.24 -13.15 13.96
C MET A 129 -3.38 -13.57 12.76
N ILE A 130 -3.46 -12.85 11.62
CA ILE A 130 -2.65 -13.16 10.45
C ILE A 130 -1.17 -12.89 10.75
N SER A 131 -0.85 -11.78 11.44
CA SER A 131 0.53 -11.44 11.82
C SER A 131 1.13 -12.49 12.75
N GLU A 132 0.44 -12.80 13.85
CA GLU A 132 0.90 -13.80 14.84
C GLU A 132 1.07 -15.18 14.22
N LYS A 133 0.10 -15.63 13.42
CA LYS A 133 0.19 -16.95 12.77
C LYS A 133 1.37 -17.03 11.79
N TYR A 134 1.74 -15.92 11.16
CA TYR A 134 2.83 -15.91 10.19
C TYR A 134 4.20 -16.12 10.86
N THR A 135 4.43 -15.50 12.01
CA THR A 135 5.69 -15.60 12.76
C THR A 135 5.86 -16.94 13.50
N LEU A 136 4.80 -17.74 13.61
CA LEU A 136 4.86 -19.12 14.12
C LEU A 136 5.32 -20.18 13.10
N LYS A 137 5.56 -19.77 11.85
CA LYS A 137 6.12 -20.65 10.80
C LYS A 137 7.50 -21.19 11.21
N PHE A 138 7.85 -22.35 10.67
CA PHE A 138 9.07 -23.07 11.06
C PHE A 138 10.36 -22.23 10.95
N ASN A 139 10.45 -21.35 9.96
CA ASN A 139 11.56 -20.43 9.76
C ASN A 139 11.79 -19.46 10.94
N TRP A 140 10.71 -19.04 11.61
CA TRP A 140 10.70 -17.90 12.53
C TRP A 140 10.36 -18.29 13.97
N ARG A 141 9.85 -19.51 14.19
CA ARG A 141 9.34 -19.97 15.49
C ARG A 141 10.35 -19.84 16.63
N GLY A 142 11.62 -20.14 16.36
CA GLY A 142 12.72 -20.07 17.33
C GLY A 142 13.52 -18.77 17.26
N TYR A 143 13.04 -17.76 16.53
CA TYR A 143 13.76 -16.50 16.39
C TYR A 143 13.66 -15.66 17.66
N SER A 144 14.78 -15.12 18.14
CA SER A 144 14.83 -14.37 19.39
C SER A 144 13.99 -13.09 19.36
N TYR A 145 13.92 -12.41 18.21
CA TYR A 145 13.18 -11.15 18.04
C TYR A 145 11.84 -11.34 17.33
N ARG A 146 11.22 -12.53 17.51
CA ARG A 146 9.96 -12.88 16.83
C ARG A 146 8.83 -11.92 17.18
N ASP A 147 8.78 -11.46 18.43
CA ASP A 147 7.67 -10.63 18.92
C ASP A 147 7.77 -9.21 18.38
N GLU A 148 8.98 -8.65 18.30
CA GLU A 148 9.28 -7.39 17.64
C GLU A 148 8.98 -7.47 16.14
N MET A 149 9.40 -8.56 15.49
CA MET A 149 9.09 -8.83 14.09
C MET A 149 7.58 -8.90 13.83
N ALA A 150 6.81 -9.55 14.72
CA ALA A 150 5.35 -9.62 14.63
C ALA A 150 4.70 -8.24 14.84
N GLY A 151 5.22 -7.45 15.78
CA GLY A 151 4.78 -6.08 16.06
C GLY A 151 5.01 -5.14 14.86
N ASP A 152 6.21 -5.19 14.27
CA ASP A 152 6.56 -4.40 13.08
C ASP A 152 5.68 -4.80 11.88
N ALA A 153 5.50 -6.10 11.66
CA ALA A 153 4.65 -6.61 10.59
C ALA A 153 3.19 -6.17 10.77
N LEU A 154 2.66 -6.23 12.00
CA LEU A 154 1.31 -5.76 12.32
C LEU A 154 1.17 -4.25 12.07
N ALA A 155 2.13 -3.45 12.54
CA ALA A 155 2.10 -1.99 12.38
C ALA A 155 2.09 -1.60 10.89
N HIS A 156 2.88 -2.29 10.05
CA HIS A 156 2.84 -2.07 8.62
C HIS A 156 1.52 -2.55 8.00
N LEU A 157 1.04 -3.73 8.42
CA LEU A 157 -0.21 -4.30 7.92
C LEU A 157 -1.38 -3.37 8.17
N VAL A 158 -1.50 -2.75 9.35
CA VAL A 158 -2.53 -1.75 9.66
C VAL A 158 -2.44 -0.53 8.73
N LYS A 159 -1.23 -0.02 8.47
CA LYS A 159 -1.01 1.12 7.56
C LYS A 159 -1.42 0.85 6.12
N VAL A 160 -1.29 -0.39 5.65
CA VAL A 160 -1.61 -0.78 4.26
C VAL A 160 -2.90 -1.58 4.13
N ALA A 161 -3.59 -1.87 5.24
CA ALA A 161 -4.75 -2.76 5.30
C ALA A 161 -5.85 -2.36 4.30
N LEU A 162 -6.13 -1.06 4.24
CA LEU A 162 -7.16 -0.49 3.37
C LEU A 162 -6.67 -0.23 1.94
N ARG A 163 -5.36 -0.39 1.66
CA ARG A 163 -4.81 -0.17 0.30
C ARG A 163 -5.09 -1.31 -0.67
N PHE A 164 -5.71 -2.39 -0.21
CA PHE A 164 -6.18 -3.45 -1.08
C PHE A 164 -7.08 -2.87 -2.19
N HIS A 165 -6.78 -3.18 -3.45
CA HIS A 165 -7.52 -2.72 -4.62
C HIS A 165 -8.51 -3.79 -5.10
N GLU A 166 -9.79 -3.52 -4.90
CA GLU A 166 -10.88 -4.44 -5.27
C GLU A 166 -11.00 -4.65 -6.78
N ALA A 167 -10.59 -3.67 -7.60
CA ALA A 167 -10.58 -3.80 -9.05
C ALA A 167 -9.54 -4.80 -9.58
N LYS A 168 -8.51 -5.12 -8.78
CA LYS A 168 -7.40 -5.99 -9.19
C LYS A 168 -7.58 -7.44 -8.74
N GLY A 169 -8.48 -7.72 -7.81
CA GLY A 169 -8.71 -9.07 -7.33
C GLY A 169 -9.69 -9.17 -6.16
N ASN A 170 -10.10 -10.41 -5.87
CA ASN A 170 -11.09 -10.76 -4.85
C ASN A 170 -10.49 -11.46 -3.61
N ASN A 171 -9.17 -11.58 -3.53
CA ASN A 171 -8.48 -12.32 -2.48
C ASN A 171 -7.63 -11.39 -1.59
N PRO A 172 -8.22 -10.79 -0.53
CA PRO A 172 -7.48 -9.93 0.40
C PRO A 172 -6.46 -10.70 1.25
N PHE A 173 -6.69 -11.99 1.53
CA PHE A 173 -5.75 -12.78 2.34
C PHE A 173 -4.38 -12.93 1.67
N SER A 174 -4.35 -13.12 0.35
CA SER A 174 -3.09 -13.15 -0.42
C SER A 174 -2.34 -11.82 -0.31
N PHE A 175 -3.06 -10.70 -0.42
CA PHE A 175 -2.47 -9.37 -0.26
C PHE A 175 -1.86 -9.15 1.14
N TYR A 176 -2.56 -9.57 2.20
CA TYR A 176 -2.05 -9.43 3.56
C TYR A 176 -0.86 -10.35 3.86
N THR A 177 -0.90 -11.60 3.41
CA THR A 177 0.19 -12.56 3.64
C THR A 177 1.46 -12.18 2.86
N THR A 178 1.33 -11.69 1.62
CA THR A 178 2.48 -11.16 0.85
C THR A 178 3.06 -9.91 1.49
N THR A 179 2.22 -9.02 2.02
CA THR A 179 2.65 -7.86 2.78
C THR A 179 3.47 -8.27 4.00
N ILE A 180 2.95 -9.16 4.85
CA ILE A 180 3.66 -9.62 6.05
C ILE A 180 4.97 -10.30 5.69
N TYR A 181 5.00 -11.14 4.66
CA TYR A 181 6.22 -11.80 4.22
C TYR A 181 7.34 -10.79 3.92
N ASN A 182 7.03 -9.77 3.13
CA ASN A 182 8.00 -8.75 2.76
C ASN A 182 8.48 -7.94 3.97
N GLU A 183 7.58 -7.65 4.92
CA GLU A 183 7.91 -6.93 6.14
C GLU A 183 8.81 -7.73 7.08
N VAL A 184 8.53 -9.02 7.24
CA VAL A 184 9.35 -9.94 8.03
C VAL A 184 10.76 -10.03 7.45
N LEU A 185 10.89 -10.17 6.12
CA LEU A 185 12.19 -10.14 5.46
C LEU A 185 12.91 -8.80 5.68
N ARG A 186 12.20 -7.68 5.53
CA ARG A 186 12.78 -6.34 5.74
C ARG A 186 13.26 -6.15 7.18
N HIS A 187 12.51 -6.66 8.16
CA HIS A 187 12.90 -6.62 9.56
C HIS A 187 14.18 -7.42 9.79
N HIS A 188 14.21 -8.68 9.32
CA HIS A 188 15.40 -9.53 9.41
C HIS A 188 16.64 -8.91 8.72
N GLU A 189 16.47 -8.29 7.55
CA GLU A 189 17.55 -7.56 6.86
C GLU A 189 18.03 -6.35 7.65
N LYS A 190 17.13 -5.61 8.30
CA LYS A 190 17.46 -4.46 9.15
C LYS A 190 18.30 -4.92 10.34
N GLU A 191 17.88 -5.98 11.03
CA GLU A 191 18.63 -6.54 12.16
C GLU A 191 19.99 -7.10 11.74
N THR A 192 20.04 -7.80 10.60
CA THR A 192 21.31 -8.29 10.02
C THR A 192 22.26 -7.13 9.76
N ARG A 193 21.76 -6.01 9.22
CA ARG A 193 22.56 -4.80 8.99
C ARG A 193 23.05 -4.18 10.30
N GLU A 194 22.19 -4.10 11.31
CA GLU A 194 22.57 -3.55 12.63
C GLU A 194 23.64 -4.41 13.32
N ARG A 195 23.53 -5.73 13.24
CA ARG A 195 24.55 -6.66 13.71
C ARG A 195 25.88 -6.45 12.97
N ASP A 196 25.85 -6.41 11.64
CA ASP A 196 27.05 -6.22 10.83
C ASP A 196 27.74 -4.88 11.15
N ILE A 197 26.97 -3.78 11.36
CA ILE A 197 27.53 -2.48 11.78
C ILE A 197 28.18 -2.57 13.16
N ARG A 198 27.53 -3.23 14.13
CA ARG A 198 28.10 -3.43 15.47
C ARG A 198 29.43 -4.18 15.39
N ASP A 199 29.47 -5.25 14.60
CA ASP A 199 30.68 -6.06 14.42
C ASP A 199 31.81 -5.26 13.74
N ASP A 200 31.48 -4.45 12.73
CA ASP A 200 32.46 -3.56 12.09
C ASP A 200 33.01 -2.53 13.07
N LEU A 201 32.17 -1.96 13.95
CA LEU A 201 32.62 -1.05 15.01
C LEU A 201 33.53 -1.74 16.03
N LEU A 202 33.21 -2.97 16.45
CA LEU A 202 34.05 -3.75 17.35
C LEU A 202 35.42 -4.01 16.74
N PHE A 203 35.46 -4.38 15.46
CA PHE A 203 36.69 -4.60 14.72
C PHE A 203 37.54 -3.32 14.65
N MET A 204 36.94 -2.17 14.34
CA MET A 204 37.64 -0.87 14.33
C MET A 204 38.21 -0.49 15.69
N MET A 205 37.58 -0.93 16.78
CA MET A 205 38.06 -0.71 18.15
C MET A 205 39.10 -1.75 18.62
N GLY A 206 39.53 -2.66 17.74
CA GLY A 206 40.43 -3.76 18.11
C GLY A 206 39.78 -4.81 19.02
N LYS A 207 38.45 -4.84 19.13
CA LYS A 207 37.69 -5.83 19.88
C LYS A 207 37.21 -6.96 18.97
N THR A 208 36.99 -8.13 19.57
CA THR A 208 36.52 -9.32 18.86
C THR A 208 35.04 -9.17 18.44
N PRO A 209 34.70 -9.30 17.14
CA PRO A 209 33.32 -9.24 16.66
C PRO A 209 32.59 -10.59 16.85
N SER A 210 31.32 -10.68 16.43
CA SER A 210 30.55 -11.93 16.48
C SER A 210 31.22 -13.08 15.71
N ILE A 211 30.97 -14.32 16.15
CA ILE A 211 31.50 -15.54 15.48
C ILE A 211 31.09 -15.57 14.00
N THR A 212 29.84 -15.20 13.69
CA THR A 212 29.35 -15.13 12.31
C THR A 212 30.15 -14.16 11.46
N ARG A 213 30.59 -13.02 12.01
CA ARG A 213 31.45 -12.07 11.29
C ARG A 213 32.88 -12.57 11.12
N GLN A 214 33.43 -13.24 12.14
CA GLN A 214 34.77 -13.82 12.06
C GLN A 214 34.88 -14.91 10.99
N LEU A 215 33.82 -15.71 10.84
CA LEU A 215 33.74 -16.78 9.84
C LEU A 215 33.35 -16.27 8.44
N ALA A 216 32.83 -15.05 8.33
CA ALA A 216 32.47 -14.47 7.04
C ALA A 216 33.71 -13.97 6.32
N ASP A 217 33.81 -14.25 5.01
CA ASP A 217 34.83 -13.64 4.16
C ASP A 217 34.79 -12.11 4.32
N PRO A 218 35.96 -11.43 4.28
CA PRO A 218 36.03 -9.99 4.40
C PRO A 218 35.22 -9.35 3.27
N LYS A 219 33.99 -8.91 3.60
CA LYS A 219 33.16 -8.12 2.69
C LYS A 219 34.00 -6.90 2.28
N PRO A 220 34.14 -6.59 0.98
CA PRO A 220 34.83 -5.39 0.56
C PRO A 220 34.19 -4.20 1.27
N THR A 221 35.03 -3.40 1.92
CA THR A 221 34.62 -2.17 2.60
C THR A 221 33.73 -1.39 1.64
N PRO A 222 32.61 -0.79 2.07
CA PRO A 222 31.75 0.00 1.19
C PRO A 222 32.48 1.29 0.81
N GLY A 223 33.45 1.17 -0.11
CA GLY A 223 34.00 2.27 -0.86
C GLY A 223 32.85 2.91 -1.61
N LYS A 224 32.76 4.25 -1.51
CA LYS A 224 31.79 5.08 -2.23
C LYS A 224 31.64 4.53 -3.64
N ARG A 225 30.52 3.87 -3.94
CA ARG A 225 30.18 3.45 -5.30
C ARG A 225 30.03 4.72 -6.12
N GLY A 226 31.14 5.17 -6.71
CA GLY A 226 31.12 6.19 -7.74
C GLY A 226 30.17 5.70 -8.80
N ARG A 227 29.16 6.52 -9.12
CA ARG A 227 28.28 6.29 -10.26
C ARG A 227 29.21 6.01 -11.45
N PRO A 228 29.09 4.87 -12.16
CA PRO A 228 29.96 4.60 -13.29
C PRO A 228 29.82 5.77 -14.26
N LYS A 229 30.93 6.48 -14.53
CA LYS A 229 30.96 7.50 -15.57
C LYS A 229 30.64 6.76 -16.86
N LYS A 230 29.51 7.09 -17.50
CA LYS A 230 29.25 6.69 -18.88
C LYS A 230 30.42 7.24 -19.71
N ILE A 231 31.33 6.36 -20.12
CA ILE A 231 32.30 6.68 -21.15
C ILE A 231 31.46 6.88 -22.42
N ARG A 232 31.32 8.12 -22.88
CA ARG A 232 30.81 8.38 -24.22
C ARG A 232 31.90 7.94 -25.19
N PRO A 233 31.63 7.08 -26.18
CA PRO A 233 32.59 6.84 -27.23
C PRO A 233 32.82 8.15 -27.98
N GLU A 234 34.05 8.63 -27.98
CA GLU A 234 34.52 9.66 -28.90
C GLU A 234 34.56 9.04 -30.30
N GLY A 235 34.00 9.74 -31.29
CA GLY A 235 34.14 9.38 -32.70
C GLY A 235 32.93 8.67 -33.32
N ALA A 236 31.82 9.39 -33.47
CA ALA A 236 30.94 9.16 -34.62
C ALA A 236 31.21 10.31 -35.60
N GLN A 237 32.02 10.03 -36.62
CA GLN A 237 32.23 10.92 -37.76
C GLN A 237 30.88 11.17 -38.43
N ILE A 238 30.56 12.45 -38.60
CA ILE A 238 29.47 12.93 -39.44
C ILE A 238 29.94 12.74 -40.88
N ALA A 239 29.35 11.78 -41.60
CA ALA A 239 29.42 11.76 -43.04
C ALA A 239 28.29 12.64 -43.58
N ALA A 240 28.67 13.53 -44.51
CA ALA A 240 27.83 14.53 -45.17
C ALA A 240 26.71 13.91 -46.01
#